data_AF-A0A845SRD0-F1
#
_entry.id   AF-A0A845SRD0-F1
#
_cell.length_a   1.000
_cell.length_b   1.000
_cell.length_c   1.000
_cell.angle_alpha   90.00
_cell.angle_beta   90.00
_cell.angle_gamma   90.00
#
_symmetry.space_group_name_H-M   'P 1'
#
loop_
_entity.id
_entity.type
_entity.pdbx_description
1 polymer ?
#
loop_
_entity_poly.entity_id
_entity_poly.type
_entity_poly.pdbx_seq_one_letter_code
_entity_poly.pdbx_strand_id
1 'polypeptide(L)'
;MAIRTELGLSATGSASFASLELSGAAPFIDFHFNNTTTDYNVRFINSASGIMDVLGASSFNIPAGYVSPMYGMRTKAGRSAAFGGNGFMAEWNSSAQLYLWIDNTAIGQFTGTGSDRRIKEDIAYLDDTASDLDVVLQMKPVSYAFSQRGVLNKSGERRGFIAQDLLETFPISVIGTVKEGEENKPAEELTDFLNLDPLALCSVLAGAIKELSAKVDAHANEIAALKNLAA
;
A
#
# COMPACT_ATOMS: atom_id res chain seq x y z
N MET A 1 -26.57 25.29 -33.73
CA MET A 1 -27.85 24.93 -34.35
C MET A 1 -27.67 24.48 -35.81
N ALA A 2 -26.51 24.75 -36.45
CA ALA A 2 -26.24 24.38 -37.85
C ALA A 2 -25.90 22.89 -38.08
N ILE A 3 -25.21 22.21 -37.16
CA ILE A 3 -24.75 20.81 -37.37
C ILE A 3 -25.89 19.77 -37.38
N ARG A 4 -27.04 20.04 -36.73
CA ARG A 4 -28.15 19.05 -36.60
C ARG A 4 -29.01 18.93 -37.86
N THR A 5 -29.12 20.00 -38.62
CA THR A 5 -29.86 20.05 -39.88
C THR A 5 -29.11 19.32 -41.00
N GLU A 6 -27.77 19.38 -41.00
CA GLU A 6 -26.87 18.67 -41.93
C GLU A 6 -26.93 17.14 -41.78
N LEU A 7 -27.31 16.64 -40.60
CA LEU A 7 -27.47 15.20 -40.31
C LEU A 7 -28.94 14.72 -40.40
N GLY A 8 -29.88 15.61 -40.76
CA GLY A 8 -31.30 15.26 -40.97
C GLY A 8 -32.09 14.91 -39.69
N LEU A 9 -31.63 15.32 -38.52
CA LEU A 9 -32.27 15.00 -37.23
C LEU A 9 -33.17 16.13 -36.73
N SER A 10 -34.25 15.79 -36.00
CA SER A 10 -35.07 16.77 -35.28
C SER A 10 -34.32 17.34 -34.07
N ALA A 11 -34.84 18.42 -33.46
CA ALA A 11 -34.18 19.11 -32.33
C ALA A 11 -33.91 18.23 -31.09
N THR A 12 -34.61 17.10 -30.97
CA THR A 12 -34.46 16.10 -29.91
C THR A 12 -34.09 14.71 -30.45
N GLY A 13 -33.88 14.58 -31.76
CA GLY A 13 -33.55 13.31 -32.42
C GLY A 13 -32.10 12.92 -32.22
N SER A 14 -31.85 11.64 -31.98
CA SER A 14 -30.51 11.07 -31.87
C SER A 14 -30.13 10.36 -33.17
N ALA A 15 -28.86 10.49 -33.60
CA ALA A 15 -28.31 9.57 -34.58
C ALA A 15 -27.97 8.25 -33.89
N SER A 16 -28.32 7.15 -34.54
CA SER A 16 -27.94 5.81 -34.09
C SER A 16 -27.28 5.07 -35.24
N PHE A 17 -26.09 4.59 -34.97
CA PHE A 17 -25.28 3.83 -35.92
C PHE A 17 -24.99 2.46 -35.33
N ALA A 18 -24.90 1.47 -36.20
CA ALA A 18 -24.47 0.14 -35.78
C ALA A 18 -23.03 0.16 -35.23
N SER A 19 -22.15 0.99 -35.79
CA SER A 19 -20.81 1.31 -35.28
C SER A 19 -20.38 2.68 -35.82
N LEU A 20 -19.44 3.31 -35.12
CA LEU A 20 -18.83 4.55 -35.57
C LEU A 20 -17.32 4.38 -35.65
N GLU A 21 -16.84 4.08 -36.85
CA GLU A 21 -15.43 4.09 -37.18
C GLU A 21 -15.13 5.37 -37.95
N LEU A 22 -14.15 6.11 -37.44
CA LEU A 22 -13.70 7.33 -38.08
C LEU A 22 -12.36 7.00 -38.73
N SER A 23 -12.38 6.83 -40.05
CA SER A 23 -11.20 6.55 -40.86
C SER A 23 -10.88 7.77 -41.71
N GLY A 24 -9.69 8.31 -41.52
CA GLY A 24 -9.20 9.48 -42.23
C GLY A 24 -7.78 9.77 -41.78
N ALA A 25 -7.13 10.77 -42.38
CA ALA A 25 -5.77 11.12 -42.00
C ALA A 25 -5.64 11.53 -40.51
N ALA A 26 -6.68 12.14 -39.93
CA ALA A 26 -6.76 12.48 -38.50
C ALA A 26 -8.24 12.49 -38.02
N PRO A 27 -8.79 11.34 -37.62
CA PRO A 27 -10.21 11.22 -37.29
C PRO A 27 -10.54 11.71 -35.87
N PHE A 28 -11.54 12.57 -35.72
CA PHE A 28 -11.93 13.17 -34.43
C PHE A 28 -13.45 13.25 -34.21
N ILE A 29 -13.84 13.41 -32.95
CA ILE A 29 -15.20 13.75 -32.49
C ILE A 29 -15.13 15.03 -31.69
N ASP A 30 -15.93 16.02 -32.08
CA ASP A 30 -15.99 17.32 -31.42
C ASP A 30 -17.27 17.55 -30.63
N PHE A 31 -17.10 18.20 -29.48
CA PHE A 31 -18.18 18.66 -28.62
C PHE A 31 -18.06 20.17 -28.49
N HIS A 32 -19.18 20.90 -28.59
CA HIS A 32 -19.19 22.35 -28.38
C HIS A 32 -20.05 22.70 -27.16
N PHE A 33 -19.64 23.69 -26.39
CA PHE A 33 -20.33 24.22 -25.23
C PHE A 33 -20.97 25.56 -25.59
N ASN A 34 -22.21 25.76 -25.16
CA ASN A 34 -22.98 26.99 -25.37
C ASN A 34 -23.08 27.47 -26.84
N ASN A 35 -23.07 26.53 -27.80
CA ASN A 35 -23.31 26.80 -29.22
C ASN A 35 -22.36 27.87 -29.81
N THR A 36 -21.10 27.83 -29.37
CA THR A 36 -20.06 28.71 -29.90
C THR A 36 -19.75 28.38 -31.36
N THR A 37 -19.18 29.35 -32.08
CA THR A 37 -18.72 29.18 -33.47
C THR A 37 -17.26 28.71 -33.55
N THR A 38 -16.61 28.50 -32.41
CA THR A 38 -15.30 27.84 -32.34
C THR A 38 -15.41 26.39 -32.83
N ASP A 39 -14.33 25.88 -33.41
CA ASP A 39 -14.26 24.55 -34.02
C ASP A 39 -14.54 23.38 -33.05
N TYR A 40 -14.29 23.50 -31.73
CA TYR A 40 -14.72 22.56 -30.67
C TYR A 40 -14.49 23.13 -29.24
N ASN A 41 -15.04 22.44 -28.23
CA ASN A 41 -14.83 22.62 -26.78
C ASN A 41 -14.34 21.35 -26.07
N VAL A 42 -14.65 20.14 -26.53
CA VAL A 42 -13.94 18.91 -26.12
C VAL A 42 -13.74 18.05 -27.36
N ARG A 43 -12.61 17.36 -27.52
CA ARG A 43 -12.36 16.46 -28.67
C ARG A 43 -11.85 15.09 -28.22
N PHE A 44 -12.36 14.04 -28.84
CA PHE A 44 -11.72 12.72 -28.82
C PHE A 44 -11.08 12.47 -30.18
N ILE A 45 -9.80 12.10 -30.19
CA ILE A 45 -9.05 11.95 -31.44
C ILE A 45 -8.03 10.82 -31.32
N ASN A 46 -7.89 10.06 -32.41
CA ASN A 46 -6.71 9.23 -32.62
C ASN A 46 -5.70 10.09 -33.38
N SER A 47 -4.88 10.81 -32.63
CA SER A 47 -3.97 11.81 -33.20
C SER A 47 -2.80 11.17 -33.95
N ALA A 48 -2.45 9.93 -33.59
CA ALA A 48 -1.41 9.13 -34.22
C ALA A 48 -1.58 7.63 -33.89
N SER A 49 -0.90 6.73 -34.60
CA SER A 49 -1.03 5.27 -34.41
C SER A 49 -0.80 4.82 -32.97
N GLY A 50 -1.85 4.32 -32.30
CA GLY A 50 -1.80 3.82 -30.92
C GLY A 50 -1.95 4.89 -29.84
N ILE A 51 -2.28 6.13 -30.21
CA ILE A 51 -2.40 7.27 -29.29
C ILE A 51 -3.83 7.80 -29.30
N MET A 52 -4.50 7.71 -28.15
CA MET A 52 -5.81 8.29 -27.91
C MET A 52 -5.68 9.58 -27.11
N ASP A 53 -6.18 10.69 -27.65
CA ASP A 53 -6.27 11.97 -26.94
C ASP A 53 -7.70 12.32 -26.53
N VAL A 54 -7.81 12.87 -25.31
CA VAL A 54 -9.01 13.51 -24.76
C VAL A 54 -8.73 14.99 -24.53
N LEU A 55 -9.27 15.85 -25.39
CA LEU A 55 -8.92 17.26 -25.53
C LEU A 55 -10.04 18.17 -25.02
N GLY A 56 -10.16 18.38 -23.71
CA GLY A 56 -11.16 19.30 -23.13
C GLY A 56 -10.70 20.77 -23.10
N ALA A 57 -11.59 21.73 -23.36
CA ALA A 57 -11.28 23.17 -23.46
C ALA A 57 -10.99 23.86 -22.11
N SER A 58 -11.27 23.23 -20.98
CA SER A 58 -11.11 23.85 -19.65
C SER A 58 -10.45 22.98 -18.58
N SER A 59 -10.59 21.65 -18.61
CA SER A 59 -9.76 20.69 -17.85
C SER A 59 -10.07 19.24 -18.31
N PHE A 60 -9.07 18.35 -18.34
CA PHE A 60 -9.33 16.96 -17.93
C PHE A 60 -9.15 16.96 -16.43
N ASN A 61 -10.26 17.03 -15.71
CA ASN A 61 -10.26 17.11 -14.27
C ASN A 61 -9.67 15.81 -13.70
N ILE A 62 -8.35 15.88 -13.47
CA ILE A 62 -7.49 15.14 -12.54
C ILE A 62 -6.71 16.24 -11.80
N PRO A 63 -7.36 17.17 -11.07
CA PRO A 63 -6.96 18.59 -10.91
C PRO A 63 -5.84 18.77 -9.87
N ALA A 64 -4.98 17.77 -9.84
CA ALA A 64 -4.22 17.34 -8.73
C ALA A 64 -3.16 16.27 -9.02
N GLY A 65 -2.69 16.14 -10.25
CA GLY A 65 -1.67 15.11 -10.53
C GLY A 65 -1.57 14.77 -12.00
N TYR A 66 -0.60 13.94 -12.31
CA TYR A 66 -0.59 13.15 -13.53
C TYR A 66 -1.00 11.71 -13.17
N VAL A 67 -1.48 10.95 -14.15
CA VAL A 67 -1.47 9.48 -14.10
C VAL A 67 -0.48 9.07 -15.17
N SER A 68 0.72 8.67 -14.76
CA SER A 68 1.79 8.29 -15.65
C SER A 68 2.19 6.84 -15.38
N PRO A 69 2.22 5.97 -16.41
CA PRO A 69 2.78 4.62 -16.23
C PRO A 69 4.27 4.65 -15.87
N MET A 70 4.99 5.74 -16.15
CA MET A 70 6.43 5.89 -15.86
C MET A 70 6.72 6.60 -14.54
N TYR A 71 5.86 7.54 -14.12
CA TYR A 71 6.12 8.42 -12.97
C TYR A 71 5.09 8.28 -11.83
N GLY A 72 4.09 7.39 -11.99
CA GLY A 72 3.04 7.17 -11.02
C GLY A 72 1.95 8.24 -11.01
N MET A 73 1.38 8.49 -9.84
CA MET A 73 0.38 9.51 -9.58
C MET A 73 0.94 10.60 -8.66
N ARG A 74 0.96 11.86 -9.10
CA ARG A 74 1.28 12.98 -8.19
C ARG A 74 0.12 13.23 -7.24
N THR A 75 0.44 13.51 -5.98
CA THR A 75 -0.58 13.76 -4.94
C THR A 75 -0.25 15.01 -4.11
N LYS A 76 -1.19 15.44 -3.27
CA LYS A 76 -1.03 16.55 -2.33
C LYS A 76 -1.65 16.25 -0.98
N ALA A 77 -1.20 16.97 0.05
CA ALA A 77 -1.76 16.89 1.39
C ALA A 77 -3.17 17.52 1.48
N GLY A 78 -4.21 16.76 1.18
CA GLY A 78 -5.61 17.23 1.28
C GLY A 78 -6.02 18.21 0.19
N ARG A 79 -7.28 18.70 0.20
CA ARG A 79 -7.89 19.42 -0.95
C ARG A 79 -7.18 20.73 -1.32
N SER A 80 -6.63 21.45 -0.33
CA SER A 80 -6.16 22.83 -0.53
C SER A 80 -4.64 22.99 -0.52
N ALA A 81 -3.88 21.91 -0.32
CA ALA A 81 -2.42 21.96 -0.36
C ALA A 81 -1.87 22.07 -1.79
N ALA A 82 -0.57 22.29 -1.90
CA ALA A 82 0.15 22.16 -3.17
C ALA A 82 0.50 20.69 -3.46
N PHE A 83 0.57 20.34 -4.75
CA PHE A 83 1.13 19.06 -5.19
C PHE A 83 2.57 18.92 -4.76
N GLY A 84 2.88 17.76 -4.18
CA GLY A 84 4.27 17.37 -3.94
C GLY A 84 4.99 17.04 -5.25
N GLY A 85 6.31 17.09 -5.22
CA GLY A 85 7.15 16.71 -6.36
C GLY A 85 7.11 15.21 -6.68
N ASN A 86 6.82 14.40 -5.67
CA ASN A 86 6.99 12.96 -5.72
C ASN A 86 5.80 12.24 -6.41
N GLY A 87 6.11 11.20 -7.16
CA GLY A 87 5.17 10.28 -7.79
C GLY A 87 4.84 9.12 -6.88
N PHE A 88 3.55 8.84 -6.70
CA PHE A 88 3.05 7.72 -5.92
C PHE A 88 2.73 6.57 -6.87
N MET A 89 3.33 5.42 -6.62
CA MET A 89 3.17 4.24 -7.46
C MET A 89 2.80 3.07 -6.54
N ALA A 90 1.88 2.24 -7.00
CA ALA A 90 1.60 0.97 -6.37
C ALA A 90 2.07 -0.13 -7.33
N GLU A 91 2.84 -1.06 -6.82
CA GLU A 91 3.35 -2.18 -7.60
C GLU A 91 2.90 -3.50 -6.96
N TRP A 92 2.53 -4.46 -7.79
CA TRP A 92 2.43 -5.86 -7.38
C TRP A 92 3.72 -6.55 -7.82
N ASN A 93 4.61 -6.84 -6.87
CA ASN A 93 5.93 -7.38 -7.19
C ASN A 93 5.87 -8.87 -7.60
N SER A 94 7.00 -9.43 -8.02
CA SER A 94 7.12 -10.84 -8.42
C SER A 94 6.84 -11.84 -7.29
N SER A 95 6.90 -11.40 -6.03
CA SER A 95 6.61 -12.20 -4.83
C SER A 95 5.14 -12.12 -4.39
N ALA A 96 4.27 -11.58 -5.25
CA ALA A 96 2.84 -11.38 -4.99
C ALA A 96 2.53 -10.45 -3.79
N GLN A 97 3.30 -9.37 -3.67
CA GLN A 97 3.15 -8.37 -2.61
C GLN A 97 2.82 -7.00 -3.19
N LEU A 98 1.90 -6.29 -2.54
CA LEU A 98 1.62 -4.89 -2.84
C LEU A 98 2.66 -3.99 -2.17
N TYR A 99 3.39 -3.22 -2.97
CA TYR A 99 4.33 -2.20 -2.49
C TYR A 99 3.83 -0.81 -2.83
N LEU A 100 4.01 0.12 -1.88
CA LEU A 100 3.91 1.54 -2.16
C LEU A 100 5.31 2.09 -2.45
N TRP A 101 5.45 2.73 -3.60
CA TRP A 101 6.63 3.42 -4.03
C TRP A 101 6.36 4.92 -4.07
N ILE A 102 7.34 5.68 -3.59
CA ILE A 102 7.39 7.12 -3.83
C ILE A 102 8.66 7.38 -4.62
N ASP A 103 8.48 7.81 -5.86
CA ASP A 103 9.54 7.88 -6.86
C ASP A 103 10.27 6.53 -6.99
N ASN A 104 11.57 6.50 -6.71
CA ASN A 104 12.39 5.28 -6.72
C ASN A 104 12.53 4.64 -5.33
N THR A 105 11.82 5.15 -4.32
CA THR A 105 11.95 4.70 -2.93
C THR A 105 10.77 3.83 -2.54
N ALA A 106 11.01 2.54 -2.28
CA ALA A 106 10.02 1.66 -1.67
C ALA A 106 9.76 2.12 -0.23
N ILE A 107 8.51 2.51 0.04
CA ILE A 107 8.06 2.94 1.38
C ILE A 107 7.72 1.73 2.25
N GLY A 108 7.29 0.64 1.61
CA GLY A 108 7.06 -0.63 2.27
C GLY A 108 5.95 -1.44 1.61
N GLN A 109 5.83 -2.67 2.09
CA GLN A 109 4.77 -3.57 1.72
C GLN A 109 3.47 -3.19 2.42
N PHE A 110 2.37 -3.14 1.68
CA PHE A 110 1.04 -3.17 2.25
C PHE A 110 0.62 -4.62 2.48
N THR A 111 0.47 -5.00 3.75
CA THR A 111 -0.10 -6.28 4.16
C THR A 111 -1.49 -6.03 4.72
N GLY A 112 -2.53 -6.49 4.01
CA GLY A 112 -3.90 -6.39 4.49
C GLY A 112 -4.07 -7.19 5.79
N THR A 113 -4.66 -6.59 6.83
CA THR A 113 -4.86 -7.21 8.14
C THR A 113 -6.20 -7.97 8.24
N GLY A 114 -6.59 -8.66 7.18
CA GLY A 114 -7.82 -9.45 7.17
C GLY A 114 -7.76 -10.55 8.23
N SER A 115 -8.61 -10.47 9.25
CA SER A 115 -8.66 -11.45 10.35
C SER A 115 -10.09 -11.99 10.55
N ASP A 116 -10.71 -12.45 9.46
CA ASP A 116 -12.02 -13.09 9.49
C ASP A 116 -11.85 -14.63 9.40
N ARG A 117 -12.63 -15.40 10.16
CA ARG A 117 -12.56 -16.87 10.13
C ARG A 117 -12.79 -17.43 8.73
N ARG A 118 -13.60 -16.75 7.90
CA ARG A 118 -13.96 -17.17 6.54
C ARG A 118 -12.83 -17.05 5.52
N ILE A 119 -11.77 -16.31 5.85
CA ILE A 119 -10.59 -16.11 5.00
C ILE A 119 -9.35 -16.76 5.62
N LYS A 120 -9.55 -17.66 6.59
CA LYS A 120 -8.49 -18.45 7.25
C LYS A 120 -8.77 -19.93 7.05
N GLU A 121 -7.73 -20.66 6.71
CA GLU A 121 -7.73 -22.12 6.56
C GLU A 121 -6.85 -22.74 7.65
N ASP A 122 -6.99 -24.04 7.88
CA ASP A 122 -6.18 -24.82 8.84
C ASP A 122 -6.07 -24.21 10.26
N ILE A 123 -7.20 -23.71 10.78
CA ILE A 123 -7.24 -23.04 12.09
C ILE A 123 -7.01 -24.06 13.22
N ALA A 124 -5.87 -23.94 13.89
CA ALA A 124 -5.56 -24.59 15.16
C ALA A 124 -5.42 -23.55 16.28
N TYR A 125 -6.01 -23.83 17.44
CA TYR A 125 -5.86 -22.98 18.62
C TYR A 125 -4.55 -23.31 19.34
N LEU A 126 -3.79 -22.28 19.71
CA LEU A 126 -2.60 -22.40 20.54
C LEU A 126 -3.00 -22.30 22.01
N ASP A 127 -3.51 -23.40 22.55
CA ASP A 127 -3.93 -23.49 23.95
C ASP A 127 -2.74 -23.73 24.90
N ASP A 128 -1.67 -24.36 24.40
CA ASP A 128 -0.41 -24.52 25.11
C ASP A 128 0.53 -23.35 24.77
N THR A 129 0.70 -22.45 25.73
CA THR A 129 1.57 -21.28 25.62
C THR A 129 2.85 -21.44 26.43
N ALA A 130 3.21 -22.66 26.86
CA ALA A 130 4.29 -22.90 27.84
C ALA A 130 5.72 -22.56 27.38
N SER A 131 5.90 -22.18 26.11
CA SER A 131 7.18 -21.73 25.54
C SER A 131 7.18 -20.27 25.10
N ASP A 132 6.04 -19.59 25.14
CA ASP A 132 5.93 -18.24 24.58
C ASP A 132 6.73 -17.23 25.41
N LEU A 133 6.81 -17.43 26.74
CA LEU A 133 7.67 -16.61 27.60
C LEU A 133 9.14 -16.77 27.24
N ASP A 134 9.60 -17.99 26.99
CA ASP A 134 10.99 -18.27 26.61
C ASP A 134 11.35 -17.63 25.26
N VAL A 135 10.42 -17.63 24.31
CA VAL A 135 10.57 -16.91 23.03
C VAL A 135 10.69 -15.40 23.28
N VAL A 136 9.77 -14.82 24.06
CA VAL A 136 9.78 -13.37 24.36
C VAL A 136 11.06 -12.94 25.09
N LEU A 137 11.59 -13.77 26.00
CA LEU A 137 12.83 -13.49 26.72
C LEU A 137 14.08 -13.48 25.82
N GLN A 138 14.05 -14.16 24.67
CA GLN A 138 15.13 -14.14 23.68
C GLN A 138 15.04 -12.96 22.73
N MET A 139 13.87 -12.33 22.62
CA MET A 139 13.72 -11.12 21.79
C MET A 139 14.57 -9.99 22.34
N LYS A 140 15.21 -9.23 21.44
CA LYS A 140 16.13 -8.13 21.80
C LYS A 140 15.48 -6.80 21.43
N PRO A 141 14.78 -6.12 22.36
CA PRO A 141 14.31 -4.77 22.10
C PRO A 141 15.51 -3.85 21.89
N VAL A 142 15.45 -3.04 20.85
CA VAL A 142 16.49 -2.07 20.49
C VAL A 142 15.94 -0.65 20.53
N SER A 143 16.82 0.30 20.84
CA SER A 143 16.61 1.71 20.51
C SER A 143 17.27 1.99 19.16
N TYR A 144 16.57 2.66 18.25
CA TYR A 144 17.07 2.96 16.91
C TYR A 144 16.47 4.26 16.36
N ALA A 145 17.06 4.79 15.31
CA ALA A 145 16.47 5.85 14.50
C ALA A 145 16.60 5.45 13.03
N PHE A 146 15.56 5.70 12.24
CA PHE A 146 15.65 5.54 10.79
C PHE A 146 16.64 6.57 10.24
N SER A 147 17.58 6.10 9.42
CA SER A 147 18.42 6.96 8.60
C SER A 147 17.55 7.70 7.57
N GLN A 148 18.08 8.80 7.04
CA GLN A 148 17.47 9.45 5.89
C GLN A 148 17.58 8.52 4.68
N ARG A 149 16.50 8.38 3.90
CA ARG A 149 16.44 7.49 2.74
C ARG A 149 15.50 8.03 1.68
N GLY A 150 16.04 8.41 0.52
CA GLY A 150 15.24 9.02 -0.54
C GLY A 150 14.41 10.19 -0.03
N VAL A 151 13.09 10.08 -0.14
CA VAL A 151 12.12 11.08 0.34
C VAL A 151 11.84 11.03 1.84
N LEU A 152 12.34 10.00 2.54
CA LEU A 152 12.16 9.81 3.98
C LEU A 152 13.25 10.54 4.76
N ASN A 153 12.82 11.42 5.67
CA ASN A 153 13.73 12.09 6.59
C ASN A 153 14.25 11.13 7.66
N LYS A 154 15.45 11.43 8.19
CA LYS A 154 15.95 10.80 9.41
C LYS A 154 14.91 10.94 10.53
N SER A 155 14.63 9.86 11.24
CA SER A 155 13.70 9.91 12.37
C SER A 155 14.37 10.33 13.67
N GLY A 156 13.55 10.70 14.68
CA GLY A 156 13.98 10.68 16.07
C GLY A 156 14.21 9.25 16.58
N GLU A 157 14.64 9.14 17.85
CA GLU A 157 14.79 7.87 18.55
C GLU A 157 13.44 7.12 18.65
N ARG A 158 13.49 5.81 18.42
CA ARG A 158 12.38 4.88 18.47
C ARG A 158 12.82 3.62 19.20
N ARG A 159 11.85 2.89 19.75
CA ARG A 159 12.07 1.55 20.32
C ARG A 159 11.35 0.51 19.48
N GLY A 160 11.97 -0.63 19.26
CA GLY A 160 11.36 -1.74 18.52
C GLY A 160 12.28 -2.96 18.47
N PHE A 161 12.23 -3.68 17.35
CA PHE A 161 13.05 -4.86 17.09
C PHE A 161 13.70 -4.75 15.71
N ILE A 162 14.81 -5.46 15.53
CA ILE A 162 15.41 -5.69 14.23
C ILE A 162 14.77 -6.95 13.63
N ALA A 163 14.27 -6.85 12.39
CA ALA A 163 13.58 -7.97 11.74
C ALA A 163 14.51 -9.18 11.54
N GLN A 164 15.79 -8.95 11.27
CA GLN A 164 16.80 -9.99 11.14
C GLN A 164 17.00 -10.77 12.45
N ASP A 165 17.04 -10.09 13.61
CA ASP A 165 17.15 -10.77 14.91
C ASP A 165 15.91 -11.61 15.21
N LEU A 166 14.73 -11.15 14.75
CA LEU A 166 13.48 -11.89 14.89
C LEU A 166 13.37 -13.06 13.91
N LEU A 167 14.08 -13.07 12.78
CA LEU A 167 14.16 -14.26 11.92
C LEU A 167 14.85 -15.43 12.62
N GLU A 168 15.79 -15.16 13.52
CA GLU A 168 16.48 -16.22 14.28
C GLU A 168 15.65 -16.72 15.46
N THR A 169 14.86 -15.84 16.09
CA THR A 169 14.18 -16.12 17.38
C THR A 169 12.69 -16.41 17.24
N PHE A 170 11.99 -15.68 16.38
CA PHE A 170 10.55 -15.84 16.15
C PHE A 170 10.17 -15.55 14.68
N PRO A 171 10.55 -16.43 13.73
CA PRO A 171 10.50 -16.15 12.29
C PRO A 171 9.11 -15.75 11.76
N ILE A 172 8.04 -16.29 12.37
CA ILE A 172 6.65 -15.98 11.96
C ILE A 172 6.27 -14.50 12.15
N SER A 173 7.02 -13.76 12.98
CA SER A 173 6.83 -12.32 13.14
C SER A 173 7.49 -11.46 12.07
N VAL A 174 8.12 -12.06 11.07
CA VAL A 174 8.82 -11.35 10.01
C VAL A 174 8.16 -11.65 8.67
N ILE A 175 7.91 -10.59 7.91
CA ILE A 175 7.32 -10.64 6.57
C ILE A 175 8.21 -9.90 5.58
N GLY A 176 8.06 -10.21 4.30
CA GLY A 176 8.93 -9.66 3.25
C GLY A 176 10.18 -10.52 3.04
N THR A 177 11.05 -10.07 2.14
CA THR A 177 12.28 -10.77 1.77
C THR A 177 13.44 -9.79 1.70
N VAL A 178 14.66 -10.30 1.85
CA VAL A 178 15.86 -9.59 1.38
C VAL A 178 16.15 -10.12 -0.01
N LYS A 179 16.35 -9.22 -0.96
CA LYS A 179 16.74 -9.60 -2.32
C LYS A 179 18.22 -10.00 -2.35
N GLU A 180 18.53 -11.09 -3.03
CA GLU A 180 19.90 -11.60 -3.17
C GLU A 180 20.81 -10.53 -3.77
N GLY A 181 21.98 -10.30 -3.13
CA GLY A 181 22.95 -9.29 -3.52
C GLY A 181 22.67 -7.90 -2.97
N GLU A 182 21.65 -7.73 -2.12
CA GLU A 182 21.35 -6.47 -1.43
C GLU A 182 21.80 -6.45 0.03
N GLU A 183 22.42 -7.52 0.52
CA GLU A 183 22.72 -7.73 1.95
C GLU A 183 23.66 -6.67 2.53
N ASN A 184 24.53 -6.12 1.69
CA ASN A 184 25.53 -5.10 2.06
C ASN A 184 25.33 -3.77 1.33
N LYS A 185 24.21 -3.59 0.62
CA LYS A 185 23.95 -2.34 -0.09
C LYS A 185 23.64 -1.21 0.90
N PRO A 186 23.99 0.05 0.54
CA PRO A 186 23.56 1.18 1.34
C PRO A 186 22.03 1.26 1.34
N ALA A 187 21.45 1.78 2.42
CA ALA A 187 20.00 1.70 2.67
C ALA A 187 19.16 2.30 1.53
N GLU A 188 19.66 3.34 0.87
CA GLU A 188 19.05 3.99 -0.30
C GLU A 188 18.91 3.09 -1.54
N GLU A 189 19.69 2.03 -1.66
CA GLU A 189 19.71 1.12 -2.82
C GLU A 189 18.93 -0.18 -2.59
N LEU A 190 18.42 -0.40 -1.37
CA LEU A 190 17.62 -1.57 -1.04
C LEU A 190 16.26 -1.49 -1.77
N THR A 191 15.86 -2.58 -2.42
CA THR A 191 14.60 -2.66 -3.16
C THR A 191 13.51 -3.40 -2.40
N ASP A 192 13.89 -4.37 -1.56
CA ASP A 192 12.99 -5.11 -0.68
C ASP A 192 13.36 -4.92 0.81
N PHE A 193 12.37 -5.09 1.69
CA PHE A 193 12.53 -4.95 3.13
C PHE A 193 11.88 -6.10 3.88
N LEU A 194 12.55 -6.54 4.94
CA LEU A 194 11.90 -7.27 6.01
C LEU A 194 11.09 -6.28 6.86
N ASN A 195 9.86 -6.64 7.14
CA ASN A 195 8.97 -5.92 8.04
C ASN A 195 8.55 -6.85 9.17
N LEU A 196 8.10 -6.26 10.27
CA LEU A 196 7.54 -7.00 11.38
C LEU A 196 6.03 -7.18 11.19
N ASP A 197 5.51 -8.35 11.51
CA ASP A 197 4.08 -8.61 11.72
C ASP A 197 3.73 -8.28 13.18
N PRO A 198 3.09 -7.12 13.44
CA PRO A 198 2.74 -6.73 14.81
C PRO A 198 1.70 -7.66 15.43
N LEU A 199 0.86 -8.31 14.62
CA LEU A 199 -0.17 -9.21 15.13
C LEU A 199 0.45 -10.51 15.64
N ALA A 200 1.42 -11.06 14.92
CA ALA A 200 2.20 -12.21 15.39
C ALA A 200 2.93 -11.89 16.70
N LEU A 201 3.59 -10.72 16.78
CA LEU A 201 4.24 -10.25 18.01
C LEU A 201 3.26 -10.08 19.17
N CYS A 202 2.09 -9.47 18.94
CA CYS A 202 1.06 -9.37 19.96
C CYS A 202 0.54 -10.73 20.42
N SER A 203 0.42 -11.72 19.51
CA SER A 203 -0.04 -13.06 19.85
C SER A 203 0.92 -13.78 20.80
N VAL A 204 2.22 -13.78 20.50
CA VAL A 204 3.21 -14.42 21.39
C VAL A 204 3.35 -13.68 22.72
N LEU A 205 3.24 -12.35 22.74
CA LEU A 205 3.20 -11.59 23.99
C LEU A 205 1.98 -11.96 24.85
N ALA A 206 0.81 -12.17 24.23
CA ALA A 206 -0.38 -12.62 24.95
C ALA A 206 -0.19 -14.02 25.55
N GLY A 207 0.45 -14.94 24.82
CA GLY A 207 0.79 -16.27 25.32
C GLY A 207 1.81 -16.22 26.46
N ALA A 208 2.87 -15.44 26.33
CA ALA A 208 3.87 -15.23 27.38
C ALA A 208 3.26 -14.65 28.67
N ILE A 209 2.28 -13.74 28.55
CA ILE A 209 1.55 -13.20 29.71
C ILE A 209 0.72 -14.29 30.39
N LYS A 210 0.02 -15.14 29.61
CA LYS A 210 -0.75 -16.27 30.17
C LYS A 210 0.17 -17.25 30.90
N GLU A 211 1.29 -17.60 30.30
CA GLU A 211 2.28 -18.50 30.88
C GLU A 211 2.88 -17.91 32.17
N LEU A 212 3.28 -16.63 32.13
CA LEU A 212 3.80 -15.93 33.31
C LEU A 212 2.76 -15.88 34.44
N SER A 213 1.48 -15.62 34.12
CA SER A 213 0.40 -15.64 35.11
C SER A 213 0.28 -17.02 35.76
N ALA A 214 0.32 -18.10 34.97
CA ALA A 214 0.26 -19.46 35.50
C ALA A 214 1.44 -19.80 36.42
N LYS A 215 2.66 -19.36 36.06
CA LYS A 215 3.85 -19.52 36.91
C LYS A 215 3.73 -18.73 38.22
N VAL A 216 3.21 -17.50 38.17
CA VAL A 216 2.97 -16.68 39.37
C VAL A 216 1.97 -17.35 40.30
N ASP A 217 0.86 -17.87 39.77
CA ASP A 217 -0.16 -18.59 40.56
C ASP A 217 0.40 -19.87 41.19
N ALA A 218 1.21 -20.63 40.44
CA ALA A 218 1.87 -21.82 40.94
C ALA A 218 2.82 -21.50 42.11
N HIS A 219 3.67 -20.48 41.97
CA HIS A 219 4.57 -20.04 43.05
C HIS A 219 3.81 -19.51 44.26
N ALA A 220 2.69 -18.78 44.05
CA ALA A 220 1.86 -18.30 45.15
C ALA A 220 1.27 -19.47 45.98
N ASN A 221 0.82 -20.53 45.30
CA ASN A 221 0.31 -21.74 45.94
C ASN A 221 1.40 -22.50 46.71
N GLU A 222 2.61 -22.62 46.15
CA GLU A 222 3.74 -23.25 46.82
C GLU A 222 4.15 -22.49 48.08
N ILE A 223 4.24 -21.15 48.01
CA ILE A 223 4.52 -20.30 49.16
C ILE A 223 3.45 -20.47 50.25
N ALA A 224 2.17 -20.56 49.87
CA ALA A 224 1.08 -20.80 50.83
C ALA A 224 1.22 -22.17 51.52
N ALA A 225 1.57 -23.21 50.76
CA ALA A 225 1.81 -24.55 51.30
C ALA A 225 3.00 -24.55 52.29
N LEU A 226 4.14 -23.96 51.91
CA LEU A 226 5.33 -23.88 52.76
C LEU A 226 5.07 -23.10 54.05
N LYS A 227 4.30 -22.00 53.99
CA LYS A 227 3.90 -21.24 55.18
C LYS A 227 3.04 -22.06 56.14
N ASN A 228 2.16 -22.90 55.62
CA ASN A 228 1.32 -23.78 56.44
C ASN A 228 2.09 -24.93 57.09
N LEU A 229 3.22 -25.37 56.52
CA LEU A 229 4.10 -26.37 57.14
C LEU A 229 4.99 -25.79 58.25
N ALA A 230 5.22 -24.48 58.25
CA ALA A 230 6.09 -23.79 59.20
C ALA A 230 5.32 -23.21 60.42
N ALA A 231 3.99 -23.31 60.42
CA ALA A 231 3.10 -22.91 61.51
C ALA A 231 2.70 -24.11 62.37
#